data_AF-A0A1E7FQF3-F1
#
_entry.id   AF-A0A1E7FQF3-F1
#
_cell.length_a   1.000
_cell.length_b   1.000
_cell.length_c   1.000
_cell.angle_alpha   90.00
_cell.angle_beta   90.00
_cell.angle_gamma   90.00
#
_symmetry.space_group_name_H-M   'P 1'
#
loop_
_entity.id
_entity.type
_entity.pdbx_description
1 polymer ?
#
loop_
_entity_poly.entity_id
_entity_poly.type
_entity_poly.pdbx_seq_one_letter_code
_entity_poly.pdbx_strand_id
1 'polypeptide(L)'
;MKVVGSTSCGKLPKVFSGNKEAIQFHIHDFANRNQKRGKCICTDNIRVQGYLWSLVIYPRGHSESKTDAEYVSFYLRCEVENSISNPVVAMTDIRTKTKSTTLGKISYSKGSYRGWHNFSKRQDIIQNDCTQEGTLTVTVELEIATEKNAVWFPRQLTCDNYDQLYRSVETTSDVTFVVGNVGKEFMAHKCILALRARELYELVIVEEELSNNNNDDDDDEGRSSGIFIVLPDIDEKVFKLFLEFLYTGKEPELDKNDEDDGEIVKLILDAANRFSCTYLKLYIESVIVEEFLVPSNAAALLLLADSYSCALLKEASMTMFVIDPLAVMESKDDWTKLKESNDLLEELLVYTNNPGGRKIYSSVVENGDGTLDDVDDFDVTSLRERLEKANIDVDGSRQILVERWKRYLRHTDAGGQYSLGTGGNTSNRGRTPATGWRRILRARTAQPVGISDPLPVGDSAPAPGMGGLWRLLPSFRMDEILELLVF
;
A
#
# COMPACT_ATOMS: atom_id res chain seq x y z
N MET A 1 -20.38 23.58 16.80
CA MET A 1 -19.25 23.39 17.75
C MET A 1 -18.07 22.91 16.91
N LYS A 2 -16.96 23.66 16.82
CA LYS A 2 -15.79 23.23 16.02
C LYS A 2 -14.94 22.30 16.89
N VAL A 3 -14.86 21.02 16.53
CA VAL A 3 -13.94 20.08 17.18
C VAL A 3 -12.52 20.47 16.73
N VAL A 4 -11.66 20.85 17.69
CA VAL A 4 -10.30 21.35 17.41
C VAL A 4 -9.27 20.22 17.48
N GLY A 5 -9.67 19.04 17.96
CA GLY A 5 -8.88 17.82 18.02
C GLY A 5 -9.67 16.71 18.70
N SER A 6 -9.33 15.48 18.38
CA SER A 6 -9.81 14.27 19.06
C SER A 6 -8.59 13.38 19.39
N THR A 7 -8.68 12.62 20.47
CA THR A 7 -7.67 11.63 20.85
C THR A 7 -8.38 10.34 21.24
N SER A 8 -7.80 9.21 20.86
CA SER A 8 -8.26 7.87 21.22
C SER A 8 -7.30 7.27 22.26
N CYS A 9 -7.83 6.43 23.14
CA CYS A 9 -7.05 5.70 24.14
C CYS A 9 -7.52 4.24 24.16
N GLY A 10 -6.57 3.32 24.05
CA GLY A 10 -6.83 1.88 23.87
C GLY A 10 -6.61 1.40 22.44
N LYS A 11 -6.75 0.09 22.22
CA LYS A 11 -6.55 -0.53 20.91
C LYS A 11 -7.63 -0.09 19.93
N LEU A 12 -7.26 0.14 18.68
CA LEU A 12 -8.19 0.54 17.61
C LEU A 12 -9.33 -0.50 17.47
N PRO A 13 -10.57 -0.06 17.17
CA PRO A 13 -11.68 -0.97 17.06
C PRO A 13 -11.45 -1.94 15.90
N LYS A 14 -11.45 -3.25 16.19
CA LYS A 14 -11.39 -4.26 15.13
C LYS A 14 -12.66 -4.18 14.26
N VAL A 15 -12.50 -4.03 12.95
CA VAL A 15 -13.60 -3.90 11.97
C VAL A 15 -13.66 -5.19 11.15
N PHE A 16 -14.85 -5.58 10.73
CA PHE A 16 -15.05 -6.72 9.84
C PHE A 16 -15.01 -6.24 8.38
N SER A 17 -14.29 -6.94 7.51
CA SER A 17 -14.05 -6.55 6.12
C SER A 17 -15.15 -6.98 5.14
N GLY A 18 -16.19 -7.69 5.59
CA GLY A 18 -17.20 -8.29 4.71
C GLY A 18 -16.77 -9.62 4.08
N ASN A 19 -15.48 -9.96 4.10
CA ASN A 19 -14.97 -11.21 3.52
C ASN A 19 -15.29 -12.42 4.41
N LYS A 20 -16.33 -13.16 4.03
CA LYS A 20 -16.81 -14.36 4.75
C LYS A 20 -16.31 -15.64 4.09
N GLU A 21 -15.58 -16.44 4.86
CA GLU A 21 -15.12 -17.78 4.44
C GLU A 21 -15.88 -18.88 5.19
N ALA A 22 -16.15 -20.00 4.52
CA ALA A 22 -16.94 -21.09 5.08
C ALA A 22 -16.11 -22.39 5.20
N ILE A 23 -15.86 -22.84 6.43
CA ILE A 23 -15.24 -24.14 6.71
C ILE A 23 -16.32 -25.21 6.80
N GLN A 24 -16.12 -26.39 6.21
CA GLN A 24 -16.97 -27.55 6.43
C GLN A 24 -16.23 -28.64 7.20
N PHE A 25 -16.82 -29.07 8.32
CA PHE A 25 -16.33 -30.17 9.15
C PHE A 25 -17.25 -31.39 8.97
N HIS A 26 -16.72 -32.49 8.45
CA HIS A 26 -17.45 -33.75 8.29
C HIS A 26 -17.15 -34.70 9.45
N ILE A 27 -18.20 -35.07 10.19
CA ILE A 27 -18.10 -35.89 11.40
C ILE A 27 -18.73 -37.24 11.10
N HIS A 28 -17.91 -38.15 10.60
CA HIS A 28 -18.34 -39.50 10.25
C HIS A 28 -18.81 -40.28 11.48
N ASP A 29 -19.80 -41.15 11.25
CA ASP A 29 -20.41 -42.06 12.22
C ASP A 29 -20.98 -41.38 13.49
N PHE A 30 -21.46 -40.13 13.38
CA PHE A 30 -21.91 -39.31 14.50
C PHE A 30 -22.98 -39.99 15.38
N ALA A 31 -23.87 -40.78 14.78
CA ALA A 31 -24.95 -41.48 15.46
C ALA A 31 -24.46 -42.55 16.45
N ASN A 32 -23.42 -43.32 16.10
CA ASN A 32 -22.90 -44.43 16.92
C ASN A 32 -21.82 -44.00 17.92
N ARG A 33 -21.36 -42.74 17.85
CA ARG A 33 -20.36 -42.18 18.77
C ARG A 33 -20.76 -42.31 20.25
N ASN A 34 -19.88 -42.95 21.02
CA ASN A 34 -20.13 -43.44 22.38
C ASN A 34 -19.60 -42.53 23.52
N GLN A 35 -19.12 -41.32 23.19
CA GLN A 35 -18.62 -40.35 24.17
C GLN A 35 -19.68 -40.02 25.22
N LYS A 36 -19.30 -40.09 26.49
CA LYS A 36 -20.16 -39.69 27.62
C LYS A 36 -20.29 -38.16 27.69
N ARG A 37 -21.34 -37.65 28.35
CA ARG A 37 -21.49 -36.21 28.63
C ARG A 37 -20.22 -35.64 29.26
N GLY A 38 -19.81 -34.45 28.81
CA GLY A 38 -18.55 -33.80 29.21
C GLY A 38 -17.30 -34.34 28.51
N LYS A 39 -17.41 -35.30 27.58
CA LYS A 39 -16.30 -35.73 26.71
C LYS A 39 -16.49 -35.20 25.28
N CYS A 40 -15.47 -34.51 24.79
CA CYS A 40 -15.43 -33.93 23.45
C CYS A 40 -14.67 -34.80 22.45
N ILE A 41 -14.85 -34.44 21.17
CA ILE A 41 -14.00 -34.77 20.04
C ILE A 41 -13.51 -33.43 19.48
N CYS A 42 -12.24 -33.31 19.14
CA CYS A 42 -11.72 -32.20 18.34
C CYS A 42 -11.55 -32.68 16.90
N THR A 43 -11.84 -31.83 15.92
CA THR A 43 -11.39 -32.03 14.54
C THR A 43 -9.91 -31.68 14.42
N ASP A 44 -9.31 -32.03 13.28
CA ASP A 44 -8.05 -31.43 12.85
C ASP A 44 -8.21 -29.91 12.65
N ASN A 45 -7.07 -29.20 12.64
CA ASN A 45 -7.02 -27.77 12.40
C ASN A 45 -7.10 -27.47 10.91
N ILE A 46 -7.91 -26.47 10.54
CA ILE A 46 -8.00 -25.91 9.19
C ILE A 46 -7.52 -24.45 9.27
N ARG A 47 -6.67 -24.03 8.32
CA ARG A 47 -6.20 -22.64 8.23
C ARG A 47 -7.21 -21.81 7.43
N VAL A 48 -7.67 -20.70 8.01
CA VAL A 48 -8.57 -19.72 7.39
C VAL A 48 -8.13 -18.31 7.81
N GLN A 49 -8.00 -17.41 6.84
CA GLN A 49 -7.57 -16.01 7.03
C GLN A 49 -6.30 -15.89 7.91
N GLY A 50 -5.32 -16.77 7.69
CA GLY A 50 -4.05 -16.82 8.43
C GLY A 50 -4.07 -17.59 9.77
N TYR A 51 -5.25 -17.90 10.34
CA TYR A 51 -5.37 -18.53 11.66
C TYR A 51 -5.78 -20.01 11.58
N LEU A 52 -5.33 -20.81 12.54
CA LEU A 52 -5.69 -22.23 12.67
C LEU A 52 -6.95 -22.39 13.52
N TRP A 53 -7.97 -23.05 12.96
CA TRP A 53 -9.28 -23.25 13.57
C TRP A 53 -9.63 -24.75 13.67
N SER A 54 -10.18 -25.18 14.80
CA SER A 54 -10.72 -26.54 14.97
C SER A 54 -12.07 -26.52 15.69
N LEU A 55 -12.92 -27.49 15.35
CA LEU A 55 -14.24 -27.66 15.92
C LEU A 55 -14.19 -28.68 17.07
N VAL A 56 -14.60 -28.24 18.27
CA VAL A 56 -14.71 -29.07 19.48
C VAL A 56 -16.18 -29.43 19.69
N ILE A 57 -16.48 -30.72 19.60
CA ILE A 57 -17.84 -31.26 19.57
C ILE A 57 -18.07 -32.10 20.81
N TYR A 58 -19.19 -31.91 21.51
CA TYR A 58 -19.64 -32.79 22.59
C TYR A 58 -20.90 -33.54 22.14
N PRO A 59 -20.79 -34.81 21.65
CA PRO A 59 -21.90 -35.53 21.04
C PRO A 59 -23.09 -35.82 21.98
N ARG A 60 -22.83 -35.82 23.30
CA ARG A 60 -23.82 -35.98 24.38
C ARG A 60 -23.77 -34.81 25.39
N GLY A 61 -23.32 -33.65 24.93
CA GLY A 61 -23.39 -32.39 25.68
C GLY A 61 -22.16 -32.09 26.54
N HIS A 62 -21.95 -30.80 26.75
CA HIS A 62 -21.02 -30.23 27.72
C HIS A 62 -21.45 -30.56 29.16
N SER A 63 -20.53 -30.39 30.11
CA SER A 63 -20.81 -30.48 31.56
C SER A 63 -21.87 -29.46 32.02
N GLU A 64 -21.99 -28.35 31.29
CA GLU A 64 -22.94 -27.25 31.53
C GLU A 64 -24.18 -27.29 30.62
N SER A 65 -24.28 -28.30 29.73
CA SER A 65 -25.53 -28.52 28.99
C SER A 65 -26.68 -28.81 29.95
N LYS A 66 -27.91 -28.48 29.57
CA LYS A 66 -29.08 -28.84 30.38
C LYS A 66 -29.22 -30.37 30.49
N THR A 67 -29.88 -30.83 31.55
CA THR A 67 -30.05 -32.25 31.87
C THR A 67 -31.44 -32.80 31.52
N ASP A 68 -32.30 -31.99 30.90
CA ASP A 68 -33.64 -32.36 30.44
C ASP A 68 -33.64 -33.18 29.14
N ALA A 69 -32.55 -33.12 28.36
CA ALA A 69 -32.33 -33.96 27.18
C ALA A 69 -30.83 -34.18 26.91
N GLU A 70 -30.49 -35.16 26.06
CA GLU A 70 -29.15 -35.22 25.46
C GLU A 70 -29.02 -34.13 24.40
N TYR A 71 -28.23 -33.09 24.69
CA TYR A 71 -27.87 -32.04 23.74
C TYR A 71 -26.55 -32.35 23.02
N VAL A 72 -26.36 -31.77 21.85
CA VAL A 72 -25.05 -31.64 21.19
C VAL A 72 -24.53 -30.24 21.45
N SER A 73 -23.24 -30.14 21.75
CA SER A 73 -22.54 -28.85 21.90
C SER A 73 -21.46 -28.69 20.83
N PHE A 74 -21.36 -27.51 20.25
CA PHE A 74 -20.30 -27.13 19.32
C PHE A 74 -19.56 -25.93 19.88
N TYR A 75 -18.23 -25.99 19.86
CA TYR A 75 -17.36 -24.85 20.13
C TYR A 75 -16.30 -24.74 19.05
N LEU A 76 -16.09 -23.54 18.55
CA LEU A 76 -14.94 -23.22 17.73
C LEU A 76 -13.75 -22.90 18.65
N ARG A 77 -12.57 -23.40 18.28
CA ARG A 77 -11.28 -23.12 18.91
C ARG A 77 -10.37 -22.44 17.89
N CYS A 78 -9.70 -21.38 18.31
CA CYS A 78 -8.62 -20.74 17.55
C CYS A 78 -7.29 -21.08 18.21
N GLU A 79 -6.29 -21.51 17.44
CA GLU A 79 -4.94 -21.73 17.94
C GLU A 79 -4.10 -20.47 17.71
N VAL A 80 -3.96 -19.68 18.78
CA VAL A 80 -3.07 -18.51 18.81
C VAL A 80 -1.71 -18.93 19.35
N GLU A 81 -0.69 -18.89 18.50
CA GLU A 81 0.64 -19.44 18.80
C GLU A 81 1.31 -18.73 19.98
N ASN A 82 1.25 -17.39 20.03
CA ASN A 82 1.92 -16.57 21.05
C ASN A 82 0.94 -15.93 22.05
N SER A 83 1.24 -16.04 23.35
CA SER A 83 0.46 -15.45 24.45
C SER A 83 0.57 -13.92 24.56
N ILE A 84 1.46 -13.31 23.77
CA ILE A 84 1.67 -11.86 23.66
C ILE A 84 0.86 -11.28 22.48
N SER A 85 0.39 -12.14 21.55
CA SER A 85 -0.39 -11.70 20.39
C SER A 85 -1.74 -11.10 20.77
N ASN A 86 -2.19 -10.11 20.00
CA ASN A 86 -3.54 -9.57 20.13
C ASN A 86 -4.57 -10.69 19.92
N PRO A 87 -5.64 -10.76 20.74
CA PRO A 87 -6.64 -11.81 20.58
C PRO A 87 -7.37 -11.64 19.24
N VAL A 88 -7.63 -12.76 18.58
CA VAL A 88 -8.34 -12.83 17.30
C VAL A 88 -9.80 -12.54 17.58
N VAL A 89 -10.38 -11.53 16.94
CA VAL A 89 -11.82 -11.28 17.04
C VAL A 89 -12.46 -11.79 15.78
N ALA A 90 -13.47 -12.65 15.90
CA ALA A 90 -14.24 -13.14 14.76
C ALA A 90 -15.73 -13.07 15.05
N MET A 91 -16.52 -12.96 13.98
CA MET A 91 -17.93 -13.31 13.95
C MET A 91 -18.02 -14.71 13.34
N THR A 92 -18.89 -15.55 13.89
CA THR A 92 -18.92 -16.98 13.57
C THR A 92 -20.35 -17.48 13.48
N ASP A 93 -20.79 -17.91 12.31
CA ASP A 93 -22.08 -18.57 12.13
C ASP A 93 -21.85 -20.09 12.03
N ILE A 94 -22.36 -20.86 13.00
CA ILE A 94 -22.32 -22.33 12.93
C ILE A 94 -23.66 -22.83 12.42
N ARG A 95 -23.62 -23.61 11.33
CA ARG A 95 -24.77 -24.13 10.61
C ARG A 95 -24.68 -25.65 10.42
N THR A 96 -25.74 -26.35 10.81
CA THR A 96 -26.07 -27.70 10.32
C THR A 96 -27.20 -27.59 9.30
N LYS A 97 -27.55 -28.69 8.64
CA LYS A 97 -28.57 -28.73 7.58
C LYS A 97 -29.93 -28.11 7.98
N THR A 98 -30.36 -28.23 9.25
CA THR A 98 -31.63 -27.68 9.73
C THR A 98 -31.53 -26.55 10.75
N LYS A 99 -30.34 -26.23 11.27
CA LYS A 99 -30.15 -25.19 12.29
C LYS A 99 -28.94 -24.31 12.00
N SER A 100 -29.09 -23.01 12.21
CA SER A 100 -28.01 -22.03 12.17
C SER A 100 -28.00 -21.27 13.51
N THR A 101 -26.83 -20.87 14.00
CA THR A 101 -26.74 -19.99 15.17
C THR A 101 -25.52 -19.08 15.05
N THR A 102 -25.70 -17.81 15.38
CA THR A 102 -24.69 -16.75 15.27
C THR A 102 -23.96 -16.56 16.59
N LEU A 103 -22.69 -16.94 16.61
CA LEU A 103 -21.73 -16.51 17.61
C LEU A 103 -21.35 -15.08 17.18
N GLY A 104 -21.88 -14.08 17.88
CA GLY A 104 -21.60 -12.67 17.58
C GLY A 104 -20.13 -12.31 17.76
N LYS A 105 -19.78 -11.01 17.66
CA LYS A 105 -18.39 -10.53 17.78
C LYS A 105 -17.69 -11.07 19.03
N ILE A 106 -16.76 -12.00 18.84
CA ILE A 106 -16.14 -12.77 19.92
C ILE A 106 -14.63 -12.79 19.81
N SER A 107 -13.99 -12.67 20.96
CA SER A 107 -12.54 -12.64 21.14
C SER A 107 -12.01 -14.01 21.55
N TYR A 108 -11.06 -14.51 20.78
CA TYR A 108 -10.32 -15.75 20.97
C TYR A 108 -8.87 -15.44 21.40
N SER A 109 -8.51 -15.87 22.60
CA SER A 109 -7.14 -15.91 23.12
C SER A 109 -6.57 -17.34 23.07
N LYS A 110 -5.27 -17.49 23.32
CA LYS A 110 -4.58 -18.79 23.35
C LYS A 110 -5.30 -19.80 24.26
N GLY A 111 -5.68 -20.94 23.69
CA GLY A 111 -6.40 -22.02 24.38
C GLY A 111 -7.89 -21.77 24.63
N SER A 112 -8.44 -20.63 24.20
CA SER A 112 -9.87 -20.35 24.33
C SER A 112 -10.71 -21.03 23.25
N TYR A 113 -11.92 -21.40 23.62
CA TYR A 113 -12.95 -21.91 22.72
C TYR A 113 -14.30 -21.26 23.07
N ARG A 114 -15.17 -21.13 22.07
CA ARG A 114 -16.42 -20.36 22.14
C ARG A 114 -17.50 -21.07 21.33
N GLY A 115 -18.74 -21.11 21.83
CA GLY A 115 -19.74 -22.01 21.27
C GLY A 115 -21.02 -22.10 22.10
N TRP A 116 -21.81 -23.13 21.83
CA TRP A 116 -23.10 -23.38 22.49
C TRP A 116 -23.12 -24.70 23.23
N HIS A 117 -23.39 -24.63 24.53
CA HIS A 117 -23.65 -25.78 25.38
C HIS A 117 -24.88 -26.59 24.92
N ASN A 118 -25.88 -25.95 24.31
CA ASN A 118 -27.17 -26.58 23.97
C ASN A 118 -27.61 -26.23 22.52
N PHE A 119 -26.77 -26.52 21.52
CA PHE A 119 -27.05 -26.16 20.11
C PHE A 119 -28.32 -26.84 19.58
N SER A 120 -28.44 -28.15 19.78
CA SER A 120 -29.63 -28.92 19.41
C SER A 120 -29.72 -30.20 20.24
N LYS A 121 -30.89 -30.85 20.28
CA LYS A 121 -31.01 -32.19 20.84
C LYS A 121 -30.30 -33.19 19.92
N ARG A 122 -29.66 -34.20 20.51
CA ARG A 122 -28.94 -35.27 19.79
C ARG A 122 -29.85 -36.02 18.82
N GLN A 123 -31.07 -36.31 19.22
CA GLN A 123 -32.06 -36.99 18.39
C GLN A 123 -32.43 -36.17 17.14
N ASP A 124 -32.68 -34.86 17.29
CA ASP A 124 -33.00 -33.96 16.18
C ASP A 124 -31.87 -33.93 15.13
N ILE A 125 -30.61 -33.89 15.58
CA ILE A 125 -29.43 -33.91 14.69
C ILE A 125 -29.29 -35.26 13.97
N ILE A 126 -29.46 -36.38 14.68
CA ILE A 126 -29.37 -37.72 14.07
C ILE A 126 -30.46 -37.93 13.02
N GLN A 127 -31.67 -37.43 13.28
CA GLN A 127 -32.82 -37.63 12.39
C GLN A 127 -32.80 -36.70 11.16
N ASN A 128 -32.36 -35.45 11.30
CA ASN A 128 -32.56 -34.42 10.27
C ASN A 128 -31.26 -33.94 9.59
N ASP A 129 -30.15 -33.90 10.34
CA ASP A 129 -28.89 -33.31 9.90
C ASP A 129 -27.84 -34.34 9.44
N CYS A 130 -27.93 -35.59 9.91
CA CYS A 130 -27.03 -36.66 9.48
C CYS A 130 -27.41 -37.22 8.09
N THR A 131 -26.41 -37.66 7.33
CA THR A 131 -26.62 -38.44 6.09
C THR A 131 -27.09 -39.86 6.41
N GLN A 132 -27.52 -40.61 5.37
CA GLN A 132 -27.89 -42.03 5.51
C GLN A 132 -26.72 -42.90 6.04
N GLU A 133 -25.47 -42.45 5.82
CA GLU A 133 -24.23 -43.07 6.31
C GLU A 133 -23.85 -42.59 7.73
N GLY A 134 -24.70 -41.82 8.40
CA GLY A 134 -24.46 -41.31 9.76
C GLY A 134 -23.41 -40.19 9.85
N THR A 135 -23.02 -39.57 8.74
CA THR A 135 -22.10 -38.43 8.73
C THR A 135 -22.86 -37.13 9.02
N LEU A 136 -22.37 -36.35 9.99
CA LEU A 136 -22.87 -35.00 10.27
C LEU A 136 -21.94 -33.96 9.66
N THR A 137 -22.46 -33.08 8.81
CA THR A 137 -21.72 -31.92 8.29
C THR A 137 -22.06 -30.68 9.12
N VAL A 138 -21.03 -29.99 9.59
CA VAL A 138 -21.13 -28.70 10.27
C VAL A 138 -20.38 -27.66 9.44
N THR A 139 -21.10 -26.68 8.92
CA THR A 139 -20.52 -25.52 8.25
C THR A 139 -20.28 -24.42 9.29
N VAL A 140 -19.11 -23.80 9.25
CA VAL A 140 -18.73 -22.67 10.09
C VAL A 140 -18.35 -21.52 9.15
N GLU A 141 -19.25 -20.56 9.01
CA GLU A 141 -19.01 -19.29 8.30
C GLU A 141 -18.27 -18.35 9.26
N LEU A 142 -17.16 -17.76 8.79
CA LEU A 142 -16.21 -16.98 9.56
C LEU A 142 -15.94 -15.64 8.92
N GLU A 143 -15.85 -14.61 9.75
CA GLU A 143 -15.43 -13.27 9.37
C GLU A 143 -14.49 -12.77 10.47
N ILE A 144 -13.19 -12.68 10.20
CA ILE A 144 -12.21 -12.20 11.19
C ILE A 144 -12.18 -10.67 11.15
N ALA A 145 -12.36 -10.04 12.31
CA ALA A 145 -12.17 -8.61 12.45
C ALA A 145 -10.66 -8.31 12.52
N THR A 146 -10.14 -7.72 11.45
CA THR A 146 -8.81 -7.10 11.45
C THR A 146 -8.84 -5.83 12.30
N GLU A 147 -7.69 -5.45 12.84
CA GLU A 147 -7.55 -4.11 13.42
C GLU A 147 -7.64 -3.12 12.26
N LYS A 148 -8.64 -2.22 12.25
CA LYS A 148 -8.58 -1.06 11.35
C LYS A 148 -7.53 -0.12 11.95
N ASN A 149 -6.28 -0.47 11.68
CA ASN A 149 -5.16 0.44 11.76
C ASN A 149 -5.51 1.56 10.78
N ALA A 150 -5.73 2.77 11.30
CA ALA A 150 -5.65 3.94 10.46
C ALA A 150 -4.20 4.00 10.00
N VAL A 151 -3.96 3.61 8.75
CA VAL A 151 -2.62 3.54 8.18
C VAL A 151 -2.07 4.95 8.20
N TRP A 152 -0.88 5.11 8.77
CA TRP A 152 -0.35 6.45 8.98
C TRP A 152 -0.13 7.15 7.64
N PHE A 153 -0.61 8.39 7.58
CA PHE A 153 -0.26 9.39 6.59
C PHE A 153 -0.06 10.71 7.32
N PRO A 154 0.79 11.62 6.81
CA PRO A 154 1.06 12.90 7.48
C PRO A 154 -0.22 13.72 7.52
N ARG A 155 -0.69 14.06 8.73
CA ARG A 155 -1.91 14.86 8.87
C ARG A 155 -1.60 16.30 8.50
N GLN A 156 -2.05 16.74 7.31
CA GLN A 156 -1.96 18.14 6.94
C GLN A 156 -2.60 19.02 8.02
N LEU A 157 -1.79 19.86 8.64
CA LEU A 157 -2.25 20.97 9.46
C LEU A 157 -2.98 21.94 8.53
N THR A 158 -4.29 21.79 8.45
CA THR A 158 -5.18 22.53 7.53
C THR A 158 -5.18 24.03 7.84
N CYS A 159 -4.28 24.77 7.19
CA CYS A 159 -4.24 26.24 7.24
C CYS A 159 -4.65 26.89 5.91
N ASP A 160 -4.15 26.39 4.76
CA ASP A 160 -4.23 27.13 3.49
C ASP A 160 -5.04 26.40 2.41
N ASN A 161 -6.37 26.57 2.45
CA ASN A 161 -7.27 26.15 1.37
C ASN A 161 -7.40 27.26 0.33
N TYR A 162 -6.96 27.02 -0.90
CA TYR A 162 -7.03 27.96 -2.02
C TYR A 162 -8.24 27.72 -2.96
N ASP A 163 -9.34 27.15 -2.46
CA ASP A 163 -10.63 26.95 -3.16
C ASP A 163 -11.06 28.16 -4.01
N GLN A 164 -10.87 29.37 -3.50
CA GLN A 164 -11.26 30.60 -4.22
C GLN A 164 -10.37 30.88 -5.43
N LEU A 165 -9.06 30.60 -5.33
CA LEU A 165 -8.10 30.78 -6.43
C LEU A 165 -8.28 29.69 -7.50
N TYR A 166 -8.62 28.46 -7.09
CA TYR A 166 -8.97 27.38 -8.02
C TYR A 166 -10.21 27.74 -8.85
N ARG A 167 -11.22 28.35 -8.22
CA ARG A 167 -12.44 28.82 -8.91
C ARG A 167 -12.23 30.05 -9.80
N SER A 168 -11.18 30.83 -9.61
CA SER A 168 -10.87 31.99 -10.47
C SER A 168 -9.87 31.69 -11.58
N VAL A 169 -9.43 30.44 -11.71
CA VAL A 169 -8.27 30.05 -12.53
C VAL A 169 -8.39 30.49 -13.99
N GLU A 170 -9.59 30.48 -14.57
CA GLU A 170 -9.89 30.98 -15.94
C GLU A 170 -9.49 32.45 -16.18
N THR A 171 -9.31 33.23 -15.11
CA THR A 171 -9.02 34.68 -15.17
C THR A 171 -7.74 35.09 -14.43
N THR A 172 -7.15 34.18 -13.65
CA THR A 172 -5.98 34.48 -12.79
C THR A 172 -4.77 33.58 -13.06
N SER A 173 -4.90 32.56 -13.90
CA SER A 173 -3.81 31.65 -14.26
C SER A 173 -2.66 32.32 -15.02
N ASP A 174 -1.46 31.82 -14.79
CA ASP A 174 -0.21 32.23 -15.45
C ASP A 174 0.49 31.06 -16.19
N VAL A 175 -0.17 29.89 -16.27
CA VAL A 175 0.27 28.70 -17.00
C VAL A 175 -0.92 27.80 -17.38
N THR A 176 -0.82 27.11 -18.51
CA THR A 176 -1.79 26.12 -19.00
C THR A 176 -1.11 24.78 -19.27
N PHE A 177 -1.72 23.67 -18.83
CA PHE A 177 -1.28 22.31 -19.10
C PHE A 177 -2.16 21.68 -20.17
N VAL A 178 -1.56 21.06 -21.18
CA VAL A 178 -2.23 20.31 -22.25
C VAL A 178 -2.03 18.83 -21.95
N VAL A 179 -3.07 18.18 -21.41
CA VAL A 179 -2.96 16.87 -20.76
C VAL A 179 -3.64 15.77 -21.57
N GLY A 180 -3.02 14.60 -21.58
CA GLY A 180 -3.54 13.38 -22.19
C GLY A 180 -3.58 13.41 -23.72
N ASN A 181 -4.01 12.29 -24.32
CA ASN A 181 -4.04 12.12 -25.78
C ASN A 181 -5.07 13.01 -26.50
N VAL A 182 -6.08 13.52 -25.79
CA VAL A 182 -7.06 14.48 -26.36
C VAL A 182 -6.54 15.92 -26.30
N GLY A 183 -5.47 16.18 -25.53
CA GLY A 183 -4.87 17.50 -25.39
C GLY A 183 -5.76 18.47 -24.60
N LYS A 184 -6.34 18.02 -23.49
CA LYS A 184 -7.25 18.85 -22.69
C LYS A 184 -6.51 19.90 -21.89
N GLU A 185 -7.00 21.12 -21.95
CA GLU A 185 -6.39 22.27 -21.26
C GLU A 185 -6.80 22.33 -19.78
N PHE A 186 -5.81 22.52 -18.91
CA PHE A 186 -5.94 22.75 -17.48
C PHE A 186 -5.11 23.98 -17.08
N MET A 187 -5.78 25.07 -16.75
CA MET A 187 -5.11 26.29 -16.28
C MET A 187 -4.66 26.15 -14.82
N ALA A 188 -3.55 26.80 -14.44
CA ALA A 188 -3.05 26.81 -13.06
C ALA A 188 -2.24 28.07 -12.72
N HIS A 189 -1.69 28.11 -11.49
CA HIS A 189 -0.89 29.21 -10.97
C HIS A 189 0.49 28.73 -10.53
N LYS A 190 1.57 29.30 -11.10
CA LYS A 190 2.97 28.99 -10.78
C LYS A 190 3.27 29.03 -9.28
N CYS A 191 2.66 29.95 -8.55
CA CYS A 191 2.86 30.09 -7.10
C CYS A 191 2.33 28.89 -6.28
N ILE A 192 1.26 28.22 -6.74
CA ILE A 192 0.74 27.01 -6.10
C ILE A 192 1.63 25.81 -6.42
N LEU A 193 2.11 25.72 -7.66
CA LEU A 193 3.04 24.69 -8.11
C LEU A 193 4.37 24.78 -7.34
N ALA A 194 4.96 25.99 -7.25
CA ALA A 194 6.19 26.24 -6.49
C ALA A 194 6.09 25.87 -4.99
N LEU A 195 4.88 25.88 -4.42
CA LEU A 195 4.62 25.53 -3.03
C LEU A 195 4.37 24.02 -2.82
N ARG A 196 3.78 23.31 -3.79
CA ARG A 196 3.17 21.98 -3.59
C ARG A 196 3.47 20.90 -4.64
N ALA A 197 4.09 21.26 -5.77
CA ALA A 197 4.49 20.36 -6.85
C ALA A 197 5.74 20.92 -7.57
N ARG A 198 6.91 20.73 -6.94
CA ARG A 198 8.15 21.45 -7.26
C ARG A 198 8.63 21.16 -8.69
N GLU A 199 8.65 19.91 -9.10
CA GLU A 199 9.18 19.44 -10.38
C GLU A 199 8.28 19.92 -11.52
N LEU A 200 6.97 19.96 -11.28
CA LEU A 200 6.01 20.52 -12.20
C LEU A 200 6.23 22.03 -12.35
N TYR A 201 6.52 22.76 -11.27
CA TYR A 201 6.98 24.16 -11.36
C TYR A 201 8.31 24.31 -12.10
N GLU A 202 9.29 23.44 -11.87
CA GLU A 202 10.57 23.45 -12.60
C GLU A 202 10.39 23.23 -14.11
N LEU A 203 9.46 22.36 -14.53
CA LEU A 203 9.07 22.22 -15.95
C LEU A 203 8.51 23.53 -16.52
N VAL A 204 7.66 24.26 -15.77
CA VAL A 204 7.13 25.56 -16.21
C VAL A 204 8.23 26.59 -16.40
N ILE A 205 9.21 26.65 -15.48
CA ILE A 205 10.32 27.60 -15.58
C ILE A 205 11.25 27.26 -16.76
N VAL A 206 11.51 25.98 -17.03
CA VAL A 206 12.31 25.57 -18.20
C VAL A 206 11.62 25.99 -19.51
N GLU A 207 10.31 25.78 -19.65
CA GLU A 207 9.57 26.18 -20.85
C GLU A 207 9.51 27.71 -21.01
N GLU A 208 9.38 28.44 -19.89
CA GLU A 208 9.41 29.92 -19.87
C GLU A 208 10.78 30.46 -20.28
N GLU A 209 11.89 29.86 -19.80
CA GLU A 209 13.24 30.22 -20.24
C GLU A 209 13.45 29.92 -21.74
N LEU A 210 12.98 28.77 -22.24
CA LEU A 210 13.06 28.43 -23.66
C LEU A 210 12.24 29.39 -24.54
N SER A 211 11.01 29.71 -24.13
CA SER A 211 10.12 30.63 -24.85
C SER A 211 10.72 32.04 -24.96
N ASN A 212 11.32 32.55 -23.87
CA ASN A 212 11.90 33.89 -23.87
C ASN A 212 13.14 34.02 -24.76
N ASN A 213 13.96 32.96 -24.88
CA ASN A 213 15.16 32.98 -25.73
C ASN A 213 14.87 32.91 -27.24
N ASN A 214 13.63 32.58 -27.64
CA ASN A 214 13.23 32.46 -29.05
C ASN A 214 12.55 33.73 -29.61
N ASN A 215 12.37 34.76 -28.77
CA ASN A 215 11.65 35.99 -29.14
C ASN A 215 12.57 37.12 -29.67
N ASP A 216 13.83 36.82 -30.01
CA ASP A 216 14.82 37.83 -30.43
C ASP A 216 14.69 38.31 -31.90
N ASP A 217 13.83 37.69 -32.74
CA ASP A 217 13.85 37.87 -34.21
C ASP A 217 12.55 38.38 -34.90
N ASP A 218 11.41 38.60 -34.21
CA ASP A 218 10.18 39.12 -34.86
C ASP A 218 9.39 40.15 -34.01
N ASP A 219 9.13 41.33 -34.59
CA ASP A 219 8.34 42.44 -34.03
C ASP A 219 6.81 42.15 -34.04
N ASP A 220 6.26 41.42 -33.07
CA ASP A 220 4.79 41.41 -32.78
C ASP A 220 4.49 41.96 -31.38
N GLU A 221 4.22 43.27 -31.29
CA GLU A 221 3.87 43.95 -30.05
C GLU A 221 2.53 43.44 -29.47
N GLY A 222 2.60 42.73 -28.34
CA GLY A 222 1.53 42.75 -27.34
C GLY A 222 0.67 41.51 -27.15
N ARG A 223 1.03 40.35 -27.73
CA ARG A 223 0.52 39.06 -27.23
C ARG A 223 1.42 38.52 -26.12
N SER A 224 0.90 38.48 -24.90
CA SER A 224 1.43 37.59 -23.87
C SER A 224 1.23 36.14 -24.35
N SER A 225 2.25 35.56 -24.97
CA SER A 225 2.26 34.11 -25.25
C SER A 225 2.12 33.37 -23.92
N GLY A 226 0.97 32.73 -23.72
CA GLY A 226 0.73 31.90 -22.55
C GLY A 226 1.73 30.75 -22.52
N ILE A 227 2.14 30.33 -21.32
CA ILE A 227 3.04 29.19 -21.17
C ILE A 227 2.19 27.92 -21.22
N PHE A 228 2.49 27.05 -22.19
CA PHE A 228 1.80 25.79 -22.42
C PHE A 228 2.74 24.61 -22.13
N ILE A 229 2.34 23.72 -21.23
CA ILE A 229 3.12 22.52 -20.88
C ILE A 229 2.35 21.28 -21.33
N VAL A 230 2.96 20.45 -22.19
CA VAL A 230 2.32 19.24 -22.72
C VAL A 230 2.66 18.03 -21.83
N LEU A 231 1.63 17.33 -21.36
CA LEU A 231 1.71 16.14 -20.50
C LEU A 231 0.89 15.00 -21.14
N PRO A 232 1.40 14.36 -22.22
CA PRO A 232 0.62 13.43 -23.04
C PRO A 232 0.40 12.07 -22.37
N ASP A 233 1.27 11.74 -21.41
CA ASP A 233 1.37 10.46 -20.70
C ASP A 233 0.60 10.43 -19.38
N ILE A 234 -0.10 11.52 -19.03
CA ILE A 234 -0.92 11.62 -17.82
C ILE A 234 -2.40 11.64 -18.20
N ASP A 235 -3.20 10.85 -17.48
CA ASP A 235 -4.65 10.81 -17.65
C ASP A 235 -5.33 12.10 -17.16
N GLU A 236 -6.41 12.50 -17.84
CA GLU A 236 -7.14 13.74 -17.56
C GLU A 236 -7.93 13.72 -16.24
N LYS A 237 -8.49 12.57 -15.84
CA LYS A 237 -9.19 12.41 -14.54
C LYS A 237 -8.15 12.48 -13.43
N VAL A 238 -7.01 11.82 -13.60
CA VAL A 238 -5.87 11.83 -12.67
C VAL A 238 -5.30 13.24 -12.50
N PHE A 239 -4.99 13.96 -13.58
CA PHE A 239 -4.44 15.31 -13.48
C PHE A 239 -5.44 16.31 -12.86
N LYS A 240 -6.74 16.16 -13.14
CA LYS A 240 -7.78 16.98 -12.51
C LYS A 240 -7.78 16.78 -10.99
N LEU A 241 -7.79 15.54 -10.51
CA LEU A 241 -7.79 15.21 -9.07
C LEU A 241 -6.50 15.68 -8.40
N PHE A 242 -5.36 15.47 -9.05
CA PHE A 242 -4.05 15.96 -8.62
C PHE A 242 -4.05 17.49 -8.46
N LEU A 243 -4.53 18.22 -9.48
CA LEU A 243 -4.58 19.68 -9.44
C LEU A 243 -5.55 20.18 -8.36
N GLU A 244 -6.74 19.58 -8.21
CA GLU A 244 -7.70 19.94 -7.15
C GLU A 244 -7.10 19.73 -5.74
N PHE A 245 -6.36 18.64 -5.52
CA PHE A 245 -5.59 18.43 -4.29
C PHE A 245 -4.57 19.56 -4.05
N LEU A 246 -3.81 19.97 -5.09
CA LEU A 246 -2.81 21.03 -4.96
C LEU A 246 -3.39 22.38 -4.49
N TYR A 247 -4.63 22.75 -4.85
CA TYR A 247 -5.24 23.98 -4.32
C TYR A 247 -5.86 23.78 -2.94
N THR A 248 -6.61 22.69 -2.77
CA THR A 248 -7.58 22.57 -1.68
C THR A 248 -7.05 21.81 -0.47
N GLY A 249 -6.04 20.95 -0.65
CA GLY A 249 -5.60 19.97 0.34
C GLY A 249 -6.66 18.90 0.67
N LYS A 250 -7.76 18.82 -0.11
CA LYS A 250 -8.81 17.81 0.07
C LYS A 250 -8.36 16.50 -0.55
N GLU A 251 -8.50 15.44 0.23
CA GLU A 251 -8.31 14.06 -0.19
C GLU A 251 -9.17 13.75 -1.45
N PRO A 252 -8.62 13.11 -2.50
CA PRO A 252 -9.39 12.74 -3.68
C PRO A 252 -10.60 11.86 -3.34
N GLU A 253 -11.78 12.22 -3.86
CA GLU A 253 -12.97 11.37 -3.77
C GLU A 253 -12.82 10.17 -4.73
N LEU A 254 -12.76 8.96 -4.16
CA LEU A 254 -12.61 7.69 -4.87
C LEU A 254 -13.78 6.77 -4.48
N ASP A 255 -14.45 6.15 -5.47
CA ASP A 255 -15.54 5.19 -5.21
C ASP A 255 -14.97 3.78 -5.07
N LYS A 256 -15.13 3.24 -3.86
CA LYS A 256 -14.56 1.97 -3.42
C LYS A 256 -15.15 0.73 -4.11
N ASN A 257 -16.17 0.89 -4.93
CA ASN A 257 -16.88 -0.19 -5.60
C ASN A 257 -16.61 -0.24 -7.11
N ASP A 258 -15.83 0.71 -7.65
CA ASP A 258 -15.48 0.74 -9.07
C ASP A 258 -14.14 0.03 -9.31
N GLU A 259 -14.12 -0.95 -10.22
CA GLU A 259 -12.88 -1.66 -10.57
C GLU A 259 -11.87 -0.73 -11.25
N ASP A 260 -12.35 0.30 -11.97
CA ASP A 260 -11.52 1.32 -12.61
C ASP A 260 -10.74 2.18 -11.59
N ASP A 261 -11.32 2.43 -10.41
CA ASP A 261 -10.70 3.31 -9.42
C ASP A 261 -9.41 2.68 -8.83
N GLY A 262 -9.27 1.34 -8.83
CA GLY A 262 -8.05 0.66 -8.40
C GLY A 262 -6.81 0.93 -9.28
N GLU A 263 -6.98 1.12 -10.59
CA GLU A 263 -5.91 1.58 -11.47
C GLU A 263 -5.69 3.09 -11.34
N ILE A 264 -6.77 3.87 -11.18
CA ILE A 264 -6.68 5.33 -10.98
C ILE A 264 -5.88 5.68 -9.72
N VAL A 265 -6.04 4.93 -8.62
CA VAL A 265 -5.24 5.15 -7.40
C VAL A 265 -3.74 5.00 -7.69
N LYS A 266 -3.34 4.01 -8.51
CA LYS A 266 -1.93 3.82 -8.91
C LYS A 266 -1.43 4.96 -9.81
N LEU A 267 -2.26 5.43 -10.74
CA LEU A 267 -1.92 6.57 -11.61
C LEU A 267 -1.81 7.89 -10.82
N ILE A 268 -2.64 8.10 -9.79
CA ILE A 268 -2.48 9.24 -8.87
C ILE A 268 -1.17 9.09 -8.07
N LEU A 269 -0.78 7.88 -7.64
CA LEU A 269 0.49 7.64 -6.97
C LEU A 269 1.68 7.97 -7.89
N ASP A 270 1.65 7.55 -9.16
CA ASP A 270 2.68 7.89 -10.15
C ASP A 270 2.80 9.40 -10.34
N ALA A 271 1.68 10.10 -10.60
CA ALA A 271 1.66 11.56 -10.75
C ALA A 271 2.17 12.27 -9.48
N ALA A 272 1.76 11.81 -8.30
CA ALA A 272 2.21 12.38 -7.03
C ALA A 272 3.71 12.15 -6.77
N ASN A 273 4.26 11.01 -7.16
CA ASN A 273 5.68 10.71 -7.07
C ASN A 273 6.51 11.48 -8.11
N ARG A 274 6.04 11.56 -9.35
CA ARG A 274 6.69 12.27 -10.47
C ARG A 274 6.81 13.77 -10.25
N PHE A 275 5.83 14.38 -9.58
CA PHE A 275 5.79 15.81 -9.29
C PHE A 275 6.14 16.16 -7.83
N SER A 276 6.82 15.24 -7.13
CA SER A 276 7.14 15.23 -5.69
C SER A 276 6.07 15.88 -4.79
N CYS A 277 4.81 15.56 -5.03
CA CYS A 277 3.72 15.92 -4.14
C CYS A 277 3.67 14.93 -2.96
N THR A 278 4.68 15.01 -2.09
CA THR A 278 4.93 14.07 -0.98
C THR A 278 3.68 13.79 -0.13
N TYR A 279 2.88 14.81 0.20
CA TYR A 279 1.65 14.62 0.98
C TYR A 279 0.63 13.74 0.26
N LEU A 280 0.41 13.96 -1.04
CA LEU A 280 -0.53 13.14 -1.83
C LEU A 280 0.02 11.73 -2.02
N LYS A 281 1.33 11.59 -2.28
CA LYS A 281 2.01 10.29 -2.40
C LYS A 281 1.80 9.44 -1.14
N LEU A 282 2.06 10.00 0.04
CA LEU A 282 1.92 9.32 1.33
C LEU A 282 0.45 9.03 1.70
N TYR A 283 -0.47 9.92 1.33
CA TYR A 283 -1.90 9.67 1.48
C TYR A 283 -2.36 8.50 0.60
N ILE A 284 -2.05 8.54 -0.69
CA ILE A 284 -2.43 7.49 -1.65
C ILE A 284 -1.76 6.15 -1.32
N GLU A 285 -0.51 6.15 -0.86
CA GLU A 285 0.15 4.98 -0.29
C GLU A 285 -0.69 4.36 0.85
N SER A 286 -1.20 5.19 1.78
CA SER A 286 -2.06 4.70 2.87
C SER A 286 -3.39 4.13 2.38
N VAL A 287 -4.01 4.75 1.36
CA VAL A 287 -5.27 4.29 0.74
C VAL A 287 -5.08 2.94 0.04
N ILE A 288 -3.97 2.74 -0.68
CA ILE A 288 -3.66 1.45 -1.31
C ILE A 288 -3.53 0.36 -0.25
N VAL A 289 -2.82 0.62 0.86
CA VAL A 289 -2.66 -0.35 1.95
C VAL A 289 -3.97 -0.66 2.69
N GLU A 290 -4.85 0.34 2.92
CA GLU A 290 -6.12 0.12 3.63
C GLU A 290 -7.19 -0.58 2.78
N GLU A 291 -7.32 -0.22 1.50
CA GLU A 291 -8.55 -0.51 0.72
C GLU A 291 -8.27 -1.36 -0.53
N PHE A 292 -7.04 -1.40 -1.07
CA PHE A 292 -6.73 -2.06 -2.35
C PHE A 292 -5.71 -3.21 -2.26
N LEU A 293 -4.94 -3.32 -1.18
CA LEU A 293 -3.92 -4.37 -1.01
C LEU A 293 -4.56 -5.71 -0.63
N VAL A 294 -4.46 -6.69 -1.53
CA VAL A 294 -4.93 -8.06 -1.33
C VAL A 294 -3.82 -9.06 -1.71
N PRO A 295 -3.84 -10.31 -1.21
CA PRO A 295 -2.76 -11.27 -1.51
C PRO A 295 -2.52 -11.47 -3.02
N SER A 296 -3.56 -11.49 -3.85
CA SER A 296 -3.44 -11.68 -5.30
C SER A 296 -2.73 -10.54 -6.05
N ASN A 297 -2.72 -9.30 -5.52
CA ASN A 297 -2.05 -8.16 -6.14
C ASN A 297 -0.79 -7.68 -5.40
N ALA A 298 -0.47 -8.28 -4.24
CA ALA A 298 0.67 -7.88 -3.41
C ALA A 298 2.03 -7.98 -4.14
N ALA A 299 2.22 -8.90 -5.08
CA ALA A 299 3.45 -8.99 -5.86
C ALA A 299 3.65 -7.75 -6.77
N ALA A 300 2.59 -7.30 -7.45
CA ALA A 300 2.61 -6.09 -8.27
C ALA A 300 2.79 -4.82 -7.43
N LEU A 301 2.08 -4.73 -6.30
CA LEU A 301 2.18 -3.59 -5.40
C LEU A 301 3.53 -3.53 -4.67
N LEU A 302 4.19 -4.66 -4.41
CA LEU A 302 5.55 -4.71 -3.88
C LEU A 302 6.58 -4.12 -4.86
N LEU A 303 6.49 -4.47 -6.15
CA LEU A 303 7.33 -3.88 -7.21
C LEU A 303 7.10 -2.36 -7.34
N LEU A 304 5.84 -1.94 -7.34
CA LEU A 304 5.46 -0.52 -7.41
C LEU A 304 5.93 0.27 -6.18
N ALA A 305 5.87 -0.35 -5.00
CA ALA A 305 6.31 0.27 -3.77
C ALA A 305 7.83 0.41 -3.68
N ASP A 306 8.58 -0.51 -4.28
CA ASP A 306 10.02 -0.39 -4.41
C ASP A 306 10.42 0.76 -5.35
N SER A 307 9.85 0.79 -6.56
CA SER A 307 10.19 1.80 -7.58
C SER A 307 9.92 3.24 -7.13
N TYR A 308 8.84 3.48 -6.37
CA TYR A 308 8.50 4.79 -5.82
C TYR A 308 8.99 5.02 -4.39
N SER A 309 9.76 4.09 -3.81
CA SER A 309 10.24 4.14 -2.41
C SER A 309 9.11 4.32 -1.37
N CYS A 310 7.93 3.76 -1.65
CA CYS A 310 6.78 3.72 -0.76
C CYS A 310 6.99 2.67 0.34
N ALA A 311 7.69 3.07 1.41
CA ALA A 311 8.12 2.18 2.49
C ALA A 311 6.97 1.42 3.19
N LEU A 312 5.79 2.04 3.34
CA LEU A 312 4.65 1.48 4.05
C LEU A 312 3.89 0.48 3.19
N LEU A 313 3.71 0.78 1.90
CA LEU A 313 3.15 -0.18 0.94
C LEU A 313 4.10 -1.37 0.73
N LYS A 314 5.42 -1.13 0.72
CA LYS A 314 6.44 -2.18 0.62
C LYS A 314 6.39 -3.13 1.82
N GLU A 315 6.38 -2.59 3.04
CA GLU A 315 6.25 -3.37 4.28
C GLU A 315 4.92 -4.14 4.38
N ALA A 316 3.81 -3.53 3.98
CA ALA A 316 2.50 -4.18 3.96
C ALA A 316 2.44 -5.32 2.91
N SER A 317 3.00 -5.11 1.71
CA SER A 317 3.01 -6.12 0.65
C SER A 317 3.91 -7.32 1.00
N MET A 318 5.07 -7.07 1.62
CA MET A 318 5.90 -8.14 2.20
C MET A 318 5.17 -8.90 3.31
N THR A 319 4.34 -8.22 4.10
CA THR A 319 3.53 -8.85 5.16
C THR A 319 2.44 -9.76 4.57
N MET A 320 1.81 -9.38 3.44
CA MET A 320 0.88 -10.27 2.72
C MET A 320 1.56 -11.56 2.26
N PHE A 321 2.82 -11.49 1.78
CA PHE A 321 3.60 -12.68 1.42
C PHE A 321 3.89 -13.58 2.63
N VAL A 322 4.12 -13.01 3.82
CA VAL A 322 4.30 -13.81 5.06
C VAL A 322 2.99 -14.51 5.47
N ILE A 323 1.84 -13.86 5.25
CA ILE A 323 0.51 -14.40 5.61
C ILE A 323 0.08 -15.53 4.66
N ASP A 324 0.15 -15.30 3.34
CA ASP A 324 -0.20 -16.28 2.32
C ASP A 324 0.76 -16.23 1.12
N PRO A 325 1.91 -16.94 1.19
CA PRO A 325 2.87 -16.98 0.10
C PRO A 325 2.25 -17.54 -1.20
N LEU A 326 1.30 -18.46 -1.11
CA LEU A 326 0.76 -19.16 -2.28
C LEU A 326 -0.12 -18.24 -3.12
N ALA A 327 -0.98 -17.44 -2.46
CA ALA A 327 -1.81 -16.46 -3.15
C ALA A 327 -0.98 -15.34 -3.78
N VAL A 328 0.09 -14.86 -3.12
CA VAL A 328 1.00 -13.86 -3.70
C VAL A 328 1.79 -14.41 -4.90
N MET A 329 2.13 -15.69 -4.87
CA MET A 329 2.82 -16.39 -5.98
C MET A 329 1.88 -16.81 -7.13
N GLU A 330 0.57 -16.61 -7.01
CA GLU A 330 -0.41 -17.01 -8.03
C GLU A 330 -0.38 -16.10 -9.27
N SER A 331 -0.12 -14.79 -9.10
CA SER A 331 0.13 -13.87 -10.24
C SER A 331 1.45 -14.23 -10.93
N LYS A 332 1.37 -15.02 -12.00
CA LYS A 332 2.56 -15.54 -12.71
C LYS A 332 3.43 -14.44 -13.29
N ASP A 333 2.84 -13.35 -13.76
CA ASP A 333 3.56 -12.29 -14.47
C ASP A 333 4.27 -11.38 -13.47
N ASP A 334 3.58 -10.93 -12.42
CA ASP A 334 4.17 -10.05 -11.40
C ASP A 334 5.14 -10.79 -10.50
N TRP A 335 4.84 -12.04 -10.11
CA TRP A 335 5.80 -12.88 -9.42
C TRP A 335 7.04 -13.19 -10.29
N THR A 336 6.91 -13.18 -11.62
CA THR A 336 8.08 -13.36 -12.50
C THR A 336 8.96 -12.13 -12.55
N LYS A 337 8.39 -10.93 -12.69
CA LYS A 337 9.14 -9.67 -12.53
C LYS A 337 9.80 -9.56 -11.15
N LEU A 338 9.13 -10.02 -10.09
CA LEU A 338 9.70 -10.04 -8.74
C LEU A 338 10.90 -11.00 -8.63
N LYS A 339 10.83 -12.20 -9.22
CA LYS A 339 11.97 -13.14 -9.25
C LYS A 339 13.18 -12.61 -10.02
N GLU A 340 12.99 -11.67 -10.95
CA GLU A 340 14.08 -11.03 -11.69
C GLU A 340 14.83 -9.98 -10.84
N SER A 341 14.19 -9.47 -9.77
CA SER A 341 14.83 -8.57 -8.79
C SER A 341 15.44 -9.35 -7.63
N ASN A 342 16.75 -9.63 -7.74
CA ASN A 342 17.51 -10.31 -6.69
C ASN A 342 17.45 -9.54 -5.35
N ASP A 343 17.59 -8.22 -5.37
CA ASP A 343 17.62 -7.40 -4.16
C ASP A 343 16.28 -7.46 -3.39
N LEU A 344 15.15 -7.45 -4.11
CA LEU A 344 13.83 -7.62 -3.51
C LEU A 344 13.59 -9.04 -2.98
N LEU A 345 14.09 -10.06 -3.66
CA LEU A 345 14.05 -11.44 -3.15
C LEU A 345 14.88 -11.59 -1.86
N GLU A 346 16.09 -11.02 -1.80
CA GLU A 346 16.92 -11.04 -0.60
C GLU A 346 16.24 -10.28 0.55
N GLU A 347 15.69 -9.09 0.31
CA GLU A 347 14.97 -8.33 1.34
C GLU A 347 13.72 -9.07 1.83
N LEU A 348 12.96 -9.71 0.93
CA LEU A 348 11.79 -10.52 1.26
C LEU A 348 12.16 -11.75 2.09
N LEU A 349 13.25 -12.45 1.75
CA LEU A 349 13.76 -13.60 2.52
C LEU A 349 14.26 -13.18 3.92
N VAL A 350 14.91 -12.03 4.04
CA VAL A 350 15.28 -11.46 5.34
C VAL A 350 14.04 -11.09 6.15
N TYR A 351 13.00 -10.54 5.51
CA TYR A 351 11.74 -10.19 6.16
C TYR A 351 11.00 -11.43 6.69
N THR A 352 10.90 -12.51 5.91
CA THR A 352 10.22 -13.76 6.33
C THR A 352 10.93 -14.47 7.48
N ASN A 353 12.25 -14.27 7.64
CA ASN A 353 13.03 -14.86 8.73
C ASN A 353 12.82 -14.17 10.10
N ASN A 354 11.97 -13.13 10.17
CA ASN A 354 11.51 -12.54 11.43
C ASN A 354 10.04 -12.90 11.70
N PRO A 355 9.74 -14.08 12.30
CA PRO A 355 8.36 -14.56 12.50
C PRO A 355 7.55 -13.76 13.54
N GLY A 356 8.17 -12.79 14.23
CA GLY A 356 7.46 -11.83 15.07
C GLY A 356 6.94 -10.60 14.33
N GLY A 357 7.33 -10.42 13.07
CA GLY A 357 7.21 -9.16 12.34
C GLY A 357 8.17 -8.08 12.88
N ARG A 358 8.16 -6.90 12.25
CA ARG A 358 8.73 -5.69 12.86
C ARG A 358 7.88 -5.30 14.08
N LYS A 359 8.52 -4.81 15.12
CA LYS A 359 7.86 -4.49 16.38
C LYS A 359 7.06 -3.19 16.22
N ILE A 360 5.76 -3.25 16.51
CA ILE A 360 4.87 -2.08 16.47
C ILE A 360 5.08 -1.25 17.74
N TYR A 361 5.79 -0.13 17.61
CA TYR A 361 6.10 0.80 18.71
C TYR A 361 5.31 2.11 18.58
N SER A 362 3.98 2.04 18.72
CA SER A 362 3.11 3.23 18.64
C SER A 362 3.56 4.32 19.62
N SER A 363 3.75 5.53 19.09
CA SER A 363 4.19 6.71 19.88
C SER A 363 3.19 7.17 20.95
N VAL A 364 2.00 6.57 20.99
CA VAL A 364 0.92 6.82 21.95
C VAL A 364 1.05 5.98 23.22
N VAL A 365 1.81 4.87 23.19
CA VAL A 365 1.80 3.84 24.26
C VAL A 365 3.09 3.79 25.06
N GLU A 366 4.25 4.10 24.46
CA GLU A 366 5.55 4.03 25.14
C GLU A 366 6.21 5.42 25.26
N ASN A 367 6.72 5.73 26.46
CA ASN A 367 7.40 6.99 26.78
C ASN A 367 8.86 7.02 26.30
N GLY A 368 9.21 6.22 25.29
CA GLY A 368 10.56 6.10 24.72
C GLY A 368 10.59 6.51 23.25
N ASP A 369 11.51 7.41 22.94
CA ASP A 369 12.10 7.58 21.61
C ASP A 369 12.72 6.27 21.07
N GLY A 370 13.17 5.42 22.00
CA GLY A 370 13.77 4.10 21.77
C GLY A 370 15.28 4.20 21.72
N THR A 371 15.98 3.11 22.04
CA THR A 371 17.45 3.13 21.96
C THR A 371 17.90 3.04 20.50
N LEU A 372 19.14 3.44 20.22
CA LEU A 372 19.73 3.33 18.88
C LEU A 372 19.69 1.89 18.32
N ASP A 373 19.72 0.90 19.21
CA ASP A 373 19.69 -0.53 18.91
C ASP A 373 18.27 -1.03 18.57
N ASP A 374 17.21 -0.38 19.09
CA ASP A 374 15.81 -0.76 18.81
C ASP A 374 15.33 -0.28 17.42
N VAL A 375 15.98 0.76 16.84
CA VAL A 375 15.47 1.44 15.64
C VAL A 375 15.35 0.51 14.41
N ASP A 376 16.21 -0.50 14.29
CA ASP A 376 16.16 -1.45 13.18
C ASP A 376 14.95 -2.41 13.27
N ASP A 377 14.32 -2.53 14.44
CA ASP A 377 13.11 -3.34 14.63
C ASP A 377 11.80 -2.56 14.39
N PHE A 378 11.85 -1.23 14.27
CA PHE A 378 10.66 -0.40 14.12
C PHE A 378 9.94 -0.64 12.78
N ASP A 379 8.62 -0.74 12.81
CA ASP A 379 7.78 -0.68 11.61
C ASP A 379 7.75 0.74 11.01
N VAL A 380 7.33 0.85 9.75
CA VAL A 380 7.35 2.12 9.01
C VAL A 380 6.39 3.15 9.59
N THR A 381 5.27 2.74 10.20
CA THR A 381 4.36 3.67 10.89
C THR A 381 5.05 4.27 12.12
N SER A 382 5.68 3.44 12.95
CA SER A 382 6.43 3.91 14.13
C SER A 382 7.58 4.86 13.78
N LEU A 383 8.27 4.64 12.66
CA LEU A 383 9.32 5.54 12.15
C LEU A 383 8.73 6.88 11.69
N ARG A 384 7.66 6.85 10.90
CA ARG A 384 7.03 8.05 10.35
C ARG A 384 6.40 8.94 11.42
N GLU A 385 5.70 8.36 12.42
CA GLU A 385 5.20 9.11 13.59
C GLU A 385 6.32 9.86 14.34
N ARG A 386 7.50 9.22 14.50
CA ARG A 386 8.66 9.81 15.19
C ARG A 386 9.31 10.92 14.39
N LEU A 387 9.47 10.72 13.08
CA LEU A 387 10.02 11.72 12.16
C LEU A 387 9.10 12.94 12.03
N GLU A 388 7.78 12.74 11.90
CA GLU A 388 6.77 13.81 11.89
C GLU A 388 6.84 14.64 13.18
N LYS A 389 6.88 13.98 14.35
CA LYS A 389 7.01 14.64 15.67
C LYS A 389 8.33 15.43 15.83
N ALA A 390 9.40 15.00 15.16
CA ALA A 390 10.68 15.69 15.12
C ALA A 390 10.79 16.75 14.00
N ASN A 391 9.74 16.93 13.19
CA ASN A 391 9.73 17.78 12.00
C ASN A 391 10.87 17.43 11.01
N ILE A 392 11.07 16.13 10.79
CA ILE A 392 12.01 15.55 9.81
C ILE A 392 11.18 14.96 8.67
N ASP A 393 11.73 14.99 7.44
CA ASP A 393 11.10 14.38 6.27
C ASP A 393 10.77 12.88 6.49
N VAL A 394 9.58 12.51 6.04
CA VAL A 394 8.86 11.25 6.25
C VAL A 394 8.74 10.40 4.98
N ASP A 395 9.16 10.91 3.82
CA ASP A 395 9.17 10.19 2.54
C ASP A 395 10.50 9.45 2.29
N GLY A 396 10.46 8.48 1.37
CA GLY A 396 11.58 7.63 0.99
C GLY A 396 11.52 6.23 1.61
N SER A 397 12.47 5.40 1.20
CA SER A 397 12.56 4.00 1.61
C SER A 397 12.77 3.85 3.12
N ARG A 398 12.42 2.68 3.68
CA ARG A 398 12.57 2.42 5.11
C ARG A 398 13.99 2.66 5.62
N GLN A 399 14.99 2.33 4.80
CA GLN A 399 16.41 2.55 5.08
C GLN A 399 16.69 4.05 5.34
N ILE A 400 16.12 4.94 4.51
CA ILE A 400 16.23 6.40 4.68
C ILE A 400 15.57 6.86 5.99
N LEU A 401 14.37 6.33 6.31
CA LEU A 401 13.65 6.67 7.55
C LEU A 401 14.42 6.23 8.80
N VAL A 402 14.95 5.01 8.80
CA VAL A 402 15.82 4.47 9.86
C VAL A 402 17.08 5.32 10.04
N GLU A 403 17.77 5.67 8.94
CA GLU A 403 18.99 6.50 9.01
C GLU A 403 18.71 7.91 9.55
N ARG A 404 17.59 8.52 9.12
CA ARG A 404 17.14 9.83 9.64
C ARG A 404 16.91 9.78 11.14
N TRP A 405 16.21 8.76 11.64
CA TRP A 405 15.96 8.60 13.08
C TRP A 405 17.26 8.31 13.86
N LYS A 406 18.10 7.39 13.37
CA LYS A 406 19.43 7.12 13.96
C LYS A 406 20.36 8.33 13.95
N ARG A 407 20.21 9.26 12.99
CA ARG A 407 20.94 10.54 12.98
C ARG A 407 20.40 11.50 14.04
N TYR A 408 19.07 11.60 14.17
CA TYR A 408 18.41 12.39 15.21
C TYR A 408 18.84 11.97 16.62
N LEU A 409 18.72 10.68 16.97
CA LEU A 409 19.11 10.15 18.29
C LEU A 409 20.59 10.43 18.62
N ARG A 410 21.50 10.26 17.65
CA ARG A 410 22.93 10.55 17.85
C ARG A 410 23.21 12.03 18.14
N HIS A 411 22.35 12.95 17.69
CA HIS A 411 22.48 14.38 18.00
C HIS A 411 21.82 14.74 19.34
N THR A 412 20.76 14.05 19.77
CA THR A 412 20.16 14.26 21.10
C THR A 412 21.06 13.71 22.21
N ASP A 413 21.65 12.53 22.02
CA ASP A 413 22.53 11.89 23.01
C ASP A 413 23.87 12.62 23.19
N ALA A 414 24.40 13.21 22.10
CA ALA A 414 25.60 14.05 22.16
C ALA A 414 25.32 15.46 22.72
N GLY A 415 24.05 15.86 22.81
CA GLY A 415 23.59 17.20 23.16
C GLY A 415 22.93 17.29 24.54
N GLY A 416 23.64 16.88 25.59
CA GLY A 416 23.13 16.93 26.96
C GLY A 416 22.64 18.33 27.39
N GLN A 417 21.34 18.44 27.68
CA GLN A 417 20.66 19.58 28.30
C GLN A 417 20.98 20.98 27.74
N TYR A 418 20.24 21.39 26.70
CA TYR A 418 19.75 22.78 26.63
C TYR A 418 18.23 22.79 26.71
N SER A 419 17.74 23.32 27.82
CA SER A 419 16.31 23.51 28.15
C SER A 419 15.56 24.28 27.07
N LEU A 420 14.31 23.87 26.77
CA LEU A 420 13.38 24.67 25.96
C LEU A 420 13.25 26.08 26.53
N GLY A 421 13.82 27.05 25.83
CA GLY A 421 13.60 28.48 26.05
C GLY A 421 12.36 28.95 25.29
N THR A 422 11.37 29.43 26.00
CA THR A 422 10.16 30.06 25.41
C THR A 422 10.49 31.31 24.60
N GLY A 423 9.94 31.41 23.38
CA GLY A 423 9.54 32.64 22.67
C GLY A 423 10.52 33.83 22.65
N GLY A 424 11.11 34.12 21.47
CA GLY A 424 11.88 35.34 21.25
C GLY A 424 12.02 35.69 19.77
N ASN A 425 11.23 36.64 19.30
CA ASN A 425 11.28 37.16 17.92
C ASN A 425 12.49 38.10 17.75
N THR A 426 13.50 37.71 16.96
CA THR A 426 14.48 38.66 16.40
C THR A 426 14.95 38.24 15.00
N SER A 427 14.94 39.19 14.08
CA SER A 427 15.53 39.08 12.75
C SER A 427 17.06 39.03 12.78
N ASN A 428 17.67 38.16 11.98
CA ASN A 428 18.91 38.55 11.29
C ASN A 428 19.14 37.80 9.97
N ARG A 429 19.81 38.48 9.02
CA ARG A 429 20.15 37.95 7.70
C ARG A 429 21.42 37.09 7.78
N GLY A 430 21.41 35.92 7.16
CA GLY A 430 22.60 35.07 7.00
C GLY A 430 22.51 34.29 5.69
N ARG A 431 23.56 34.33 4.86
CA ARG A 431 23.59 33.73 3.52
C ARG A 431 23.68 32.20 3.60
N THR A 432 22.88 31.49 2.82
CA THR A 432 23.20 30.12 2.42
C THR A 432 24.21 30.14 1.26
N PRO A 433 25.26 29.29 1.26
CA PRO A 433 26.17 29.17 0.13
C PRO A 433 25.59 28.24 -0.94
N ALA A 434 25.80 28.59 -2.21
CA ALA A 434 25.39 27.79 -3.35
C ALA A 434 26.35 26.60 -3.57
N THR A 435 25.79 25.41 -3.74
CA THR A 435 26.44 24.24 -4.34
C THR A 435 25.43 23.55 -5.25
N GLY A 436 25.66 23.32 -6.54
CA GLY A 436 26.93 23.41 -7.26
C GLY A 436 27.15 22.21 -8.18
N TRP A 437 26.09 21.64 -8.77
CA TRP A 437 26.18 20.46 -9.63
C TRP A 437 26.33 20.87 -11.10
N ARG A 438 27.59 20.99 -11.57
CA ARG A 438 27.92 20.96 -13.00
C ARG A 438 29.20 20.17 -13.25
N ARG A 439 29.11 19.21 -14.19
CA ARG A 439 30.20 18.49 -14.90
C ARG A 439 31.19 17.67 -14.06
N ILE A 440 31.12 16.35 -14.25
CA ILE A 440 32.27 15.60 -14.81
C ILE A 440 31.77 14.73 -15.97
N LEU A 441 32.14 15.09 -17.19
CA LEU A 441 32.12 14.23 -18.37
C LEU A 441 33.47 14.45 -19.07
N ARG A 442 34.32 13.42 -19.14
CA ARG A 442 35.43 13.36 -20.10
C ARG A 442 35.92 11.94 -20.29
N ALA A 443 36.03 11.56 -21.56
CA ALA A 443 36.41 10.24 -22.03
C ALA A 443 37.82 9.81 -21.61
N ARG A 444 38.05 8.50 -21.63
CA ARG A 444 39.36 7.92 -21.92
C ARG A 444 39.22 6.81 -22.96
N THR A 445 39.75 7.07 -24.15
CA THR A 445 39.89 6.12 -25.24
C THR A 445 41.04 5.16 -24.97
N ALA A 446 40.87 3.90 -25.39
CA ALA A 446 41.96 2.94 -25.58
C ALA A 446 41.59 2.04 -26.79
N GLN A 447 42.49 1.94 -27.76
CA GLN A 447 42.29 1.15 -28.98
C GLN A 447 42.68 -0.33 -28.78
N PRO A 448 42.17 -1.25 -29.64
CA PRO A 448 42.41 -2.68 -29.52
C PRO A 448 43.73 -3.13 -30.18
N VAL A 449 44.19 -4.33 -29.81
CA VAL A 449 45.23 -5.09 -30.52
C VAL A 449 44.54 -6.28 -31.20
N GLY A 450 44.67 -6.40 -32.52
CA GLY A 450 44.09 -7.51 -33.30
C GLY A 450 45.10 -8.62 -33.65
N ILE A 451 44.66 -9.65 -34.37
CA ILE A 451 45.47 -10.51 -35.27
C ILE A 451 44.55 -11.43 -36.14
N SER A 452 44.86 -11.50 -37.45
CA SER A 452 44.57 -12.52 -38.49
C SER A 452 43.12 -12.95 -38.91
N ASP A 453 42.66 -12.45 -40.07
CA ASP A 453 42.72 -13.05 -41.44
C ASP A 453 42.16 -14.49 -41.76
N PRO A 454 41.72 -14.81 -43.02
CA PRO A 454 40.48 -14.33 -43.69
C PRO A 454 39.77 -15.36 -44.67
N LEU A 455 38.78 -14.87 -45.46
CA LEU A 455 38.27 -15.37 -46.78
C LEU A 455 37.23 -16.52 -46.86
N PRO A 456 36.45 -16.68 -47.97
CA PRO A 456 36.17 -15.75 -49.10
C PRO A 456 34.69 -15.56 -49.55
N VAL A 457 34.42 -14.35 -50.08
CA VAL A 457 33.70 -13.98 -51.34
C VAL A 457 32.59 -14.89 -51.93
N GLY A 458 31.45 -14.25 -52.28
CA GLY A 458 30.51 -14.70 -53.32
C GLY A 458 29.73 -13.53 -53.94
N ASP A 459 29.95 -13.25 -55.23
CA ASP A 459 29.39 -12.09 -55.96
C ASP A 459 27.91 -12.25 -56.38
N SER A 460 27.18 -11.13 -56.52
CA SER A 460 26.43 -10.76 -57.75
C SER A 460 25.70 -9.40 -57.62
N ALA A 461 25.44 -8.73 -58.76
CA ALA A 461 25.07 -7.31 -58.85
C ALA A 461 23.66 -7.08 -59.53
N PRO A 462 23.36 -5.99 -60.29
CA PRO A 462 22.73 -4.79 -59.71
C PRO A 462 21.49 -4.19 -60.46
N ALA A 463 20.67 -3.40 -59.75
CA ALA A 463 19.80 -2.28 -60.21
C ALA A 463 18.73 -2.56 -61.32
N PRO A 464 17.87 -1.60 -61.77
CA PRO A 464 17.40 -0.30 -61.21
C PRO A 464 15.87 -0.36 -60.82
N GLY A 465 15.05 0.68 -60.60
CA GLY A 465 15.18 2.15 -60.46
C GLY A 465 13.82 2.90 -60.56
N MET A 466 13.82 4.23 -60.36
CA MET A 466 12.73 5.23 -60.59
C MET A 466 11.34 5.11 -59.88
N GLY A 467 11.13 5.96 -58.85
CA GLY A 467 10.17 7.08 -58.91
C GLY A 467 8.69 6.92 -58.49
N GLY A 468 8.25 7.70 -57.48
CA GLY A 468 6.89 8.31 -57.49
C GLY A 468 5.98 8.18 -56.25
N LEU A 469 5.93 9.25 -55.44
CA LEU A 469 4.75 9.83 -54.76
C LEU A 469 3.81 9.01 -53.82
N TRP A 470 3.84 9.40 -52.53
CA TRP A 470 2.76 9.41 -51.50
C TRP A 470 1.88 8.18 -51.24
N ARG A 471 2.02 7.58 -50.04
CA ARG A 471 1.05 7.63 -48.90
C ARG A 471 1.48 6.67 -47.77
N LEU A 472 0.76 6.75 -46.64
CA LEU A 472 0.77 5.88 -45.45
C LEU A 472 1.82 6.21 -44.37
N LEU A 473 1.31 6.86 -43.32
CA LEU A 473 1.85 6.85 -41.96
C LEU A 473 1.83 5.41 -41.40
N PRO A 474 2.84 4.99 -40.63
CA PRO A 474 2.70 3.93 -39.65
C PRO A 474 2.43 4.52 -38.26
N SER A 475 1.36 4.04 -37.62
CA SER A 475 1.16 4.12 -36.18
C SER A 475 2.30 3.42 -35.44
N PHE A 476 3.00 4.11 -34.54
CA PHE A 476 3.96 3.47 -33.64
C PHE A 476 3.25 2.82 -32.45
N ARG A 477 3.53 1.55 -32.19
CA ARG A 477 3.25 0.88 -30.92
C ARG A 477 4.45 1.06 -29.99
N MET A 478 4.17 1.23 -28.70
CA MET A 478 5.15 1.12 -27.61
C MET A 478 5.54 -0.36 -27.46
N ASP A 479 6.71 -0.77 -27.98
CA ASP A 479 7.37 -2.06 -27.64
C ASP A 479 8.85 -2.15 -28.10
N GLU A 480 9.40 -1.24 -28.93
CA GLU A 480 10.78 -1.34 -29.46
C GLU A 480 11.60 -0.03 -29.36
N ILE A 481 12.06 0.35 -28.16
CA ILE A 481 13.26 1.22 -27.99
C ILE A 481 14.09 0.75 -26.77
N LEU A 482 14.84 -0.34 -26.93
CA LEU A 482 15.96 -0.70 -26.04
C LEU A 482 17.21 -1.15 -26.82
N GLU A 483 17.49 -0.49 -27.95
CA GLU A 483 18.81 -0.49 -28.59
C GLU A 483 18.92 0.75 -29.51
N LEU A 484 19.90 1.64 -29.24
CA LEU A 484 20.53 2.65 -30.13
C LEU A 484 21.07 3.87 -29.35
N LEU A 485 22.03 3.67 -28.44
CA LEU A 485 22.95 4.74 -28.01
C LEU A 485 24.38 4.21 -27.75
N VAL A 486 24.91 3.47 -28.73
CA VAL A 486 26.36 3.32 -28.94
C VAL A 486 26.64 3.46 -30.43
N PHE A 487 26.87 4.70 -30.90
CA PHE A 487 27.90 5.06 -31.89
C PHE A 487 28.03 6.59 -31.98
#